data_AF-A0A9E2HJC1-F1
#
_entry.id   AF-A0A9E2HJC1-F1
#
_cell.length_a   1.000
_cell.length_b   1.000
_cell.length_c   1.000
_cell.angle_alpha   90.00
_cell.angle_beta   90.00
_cell.angle_gamma   90.00
#
_symmetry.space_group_name_H-M   'P 1'
#
loop_
_entity.id
_entity.type
_entity.pdbx_description
1 polymer ?
#
loop_
_entity_poly.entity_id
_entity_poly.type
_entity_poly.pdbx_seq_one_letter_code
_entity_poly.pdbx_strand_id
1 'polypeptide(L)'
;MRVGVPTEIKKNEHRIGLTPTAVREYVAHGHTVSVQQGAGLGAGFTDADYKKVGAKIVATAAEIFANNDMIVKVKEPQKVEWEMLREDQILFTYLHLAPDPEQTRGLLASKCAAIAYETVTDDRKGLPLLAPMSEVAGRIAVFSAAETLLKHNGGMGLLFCGVPGVAPARVLVLGGGVVGLNAARMAMGLG
;
A
#
# COMPACT_ATOMS: atom_id res chain seq x y z
N MET A 1 -14.49 -18.47 3.86
CA MET A 1 -13.84 -18.34 2.53
C MET A 1 -12.32 -18.45 2.66
N ARG A 2 -11.64 -18.65 1.52
CA ARG A 2 -10.19 -18.77 1.38
C ARG A 2 -9.60 -17.44 0.92
N VAL A 3 -8.70 -16.86 1.71
CA VAL A 3 -8.08 -15.56 1.45
C VAL A 3 -6.60 -15.75 1.15
N GLY A 4 -6.14 -15.23 0.02
CA GLY A 4 -4.77 -15.34 -0.46
C GLY A 4 -4.01 -14.00 -0.38
N VAL A 5 -2.77 -14.04 0.09
CA VAL A 5 -1.88 -12.88 0.18
C VAL A 5 -0.57 -13.19 -0.55
N PRO A 6 -0.43 -12.78 -1.83
CA PRO A 6 0.81 -12.97 -2.57
C PRO A 6 1.87 -11.95 -2.14
N THR A 7 3.13 -12.23 -2.47
CA THR A 7 4.23 -11.25 -2.36
C THR A 7 3.98 -10.09 -3.33
N GLU A 8 4.20 -8.86 -2.89
CA GLU A 8 4.19 -7.71 -3.79
C GLU A 8 5.39 -7.75 -4.74
N ILE A 9 5.14 -7.63 -6.04
CA ILE A 9 6.18 -7.70 -7.08
C ILE A 9 6.46 -6.34 -7.74
N LYS A 10 5.71 -5.30 -7.38
CA LYS A 10 6.02 -3.95 -7.83
C LYS A 10 7.34 -3.50 -7.23
N LYS A 11 8.21 -2.90 -8.05
CA LYS A 11 9.53 -2.45 -7.63
C LYS A 11 9.43 -1.54 -6.39
N ASN A 12 10.27 -1.81 -5.39
CA ASN A 12 10.34 -1.08 -4.12
C ASN A 12 9.03 -1.07 -3.31
N GLU A 13 8.14 -2.03 -3.54
CA GLU A 13 7.02 -2.29 -2.65
C GLU A 13 7.45 -3.30 -1.58
N HIS A 14 7.41 -2.88 -0.31
CA HIS A 14 7.84 -3.68 0.82
C HIS A 14 6.69 -4.00 1.78
N ARG A 15 5.50 -3.43 1.55
CA ARG A 15 4.31 -3.73 2.35
C ARG A 15 3.70 -5.07 1.93
N ILE A 16 2.72 -5.51 2.70
CA ILE A 16 2.01 -6.78 2.50
C ILE A 16 0.51 -6.56 2.67
N GLY A 17 -0.31 -7.30 1.92
CA GLY A 17 -1.76 -7.11 1.88
C GLY A 17 -2.45 -7.32 3.24
N LEU A 18 -1.99 -8.28 4.04
CA LEU A 18 -2.48 -8.53 5.39
C LEU A 18 -1.33 -8.70 6.36
N THR A 19 -1.41 -8.06 7.53
CA THR A 19 -0.49 -8.28 8.65
C THR A 19 -0.88 -9.55 9.44
N PRO A 20 0.02 -10.13 10.26
CA PRO A 20 -0.34 -11.26 11.12
C PRO A 20 -1.55 -10.97 12.04
N THR A 21 -1.74 -9.72 12.47
CA THR A 21 -2.92 -9.32 13.25
C THR A 21 -4.21 -9.44 12.43
N ALA A 22 -4.21 -8.96 11.18
CA ALA A 22 -5.38 -9.09 10.30
C ALA A 22 -5.66 -10.56 9.95
N VAL A 23 -4.61 -11.35 9.71
CA VAL A 23 -4.72 -12.80 9.47
C VAL A 23 -5.38 -13.51 10.65
N ARG A 24 -4.97 -13.20 11.89
CA ARG A 24 -5.58 -13.77 13.10
C ARG A 24 -7.09 -13.55 13.12
N GLU A 25 -7.54 -12.36 12.73
CA GLU A 25 -8.96 -12.01 12.74
C GLU A 25 -9.77 -12.83 11.74
N TYR A 26 -9.24 -13.02 10.52
CA TYR A 26 -9.84 -13.91 9.53
C TYR A 26 -9.97 -15.34 10.07
N VAL A 27 -8.88 -15.87 10.65
CA VAL A 27 -8.86 -17.22 11.20
C VAL A 27 -9.86 -17.38 12.35
N ALA A 28 -9.95 -16.38 13.24
CA ALA A 28 -10.91 -16.36 14.34
C ALA A 28 -12.38 -16.40 13.86
N HIS A 29 -12.66 -15.88 12.67
CA HIS A 29 -13.98 -15.89 12.04
C HIS A 29 -14.20 -17.09 11.10
N GLY A 30 -13.35 -18.13 11.18
CA GLY A 30 -13.53 -19.38 10.42
C GLY A 30 -13.09 -19.32 8.96
N HIS A 31 -12.35 -18.28 8.57
CA HIS A 31 -11.72 -18.18 7.25
C HIS A 31 -10.36 -18.87 7.24
N THR A 32 -9.92 -19.32 6.07
CA THR A 32 -8.55 -19.84 5.90
C THR A 32 -7.73 -18.81 5.15
N VAL A 33 -6.55 -18.45 5.68
CA VAL A 33 -5.64 -17.52 5.02
C VAL A 33 -4.41 -18.26 4.51
N SER A 34 -4.05 -18.04 3.26
CA SER A 34 -2.80 -18.50 2.65
C SER A 34 -1.91 -17.30 2.35
N VAL A 35 -0.64 -17.37 2.75
CA VAL A 35 0.36 -16.31 2.52
C VAL A 35 1.52 -16.90 1.74
N GLN A 36 1.98 -16.21 0.69
CA GLN A 36 3.16 -16.65 -0.05
C GLN A 36 4.41 -16.60 0.85
N GLN A 37 5.26 -17.62 0.72
CA GLN A 37 6.52 -17.73 1.45
C GLN A 37 7.38 -16.47 1.28
N GLY A 38 7.80 -15.88 2.40
CA GLY A 38 8.63 -14.69 2.45
C GLY A 38 7.91 -13.37 2.14
N ALA A 39 6.59 -13.38 1.85
CA ALA A 39 5.86 -12.19 1.41
C ALA A 39 5.89 -11.05 2.44
N GLY A 40 5.91 -11.37 3.73
CA GLY A 40 5.90 -10.37 4.81
C GLY A 40 7.27 -9.81 5.19
N LEU A 41 8.38 -10.33 4.66
CA LEU A 41 9.72 -9.98 5.15
C LEU A 41 10.04 -8.49 4.98
N GLY A 42 9.61 -7.88 3.86
CA GLY A 42 9.78 -6.44 3.62
C GLY A 42 9.02 -5.56 4.62
N ALA A 43 7.95 -6.09 5.22
CA ALA A 43 7.14 -5.41 6.24
C ALA A 43 7.55 -5.79 7.67
N GLY A 44 8.62 -6.57 7.84
CA GLY A 44 9.11 -7.02 9.15
C GLY A 44 8.37 -8.22 9.74
N PHE A 45 7.62 -8.98 8.94
CA PHE A 45 6.90 -10.17 9.39
C PHE A 45 7.51 -11.45 8.78
N THR A 46 7.90 -12.39 9.61
CA THR A 46 8.43 -13.69 9.16
C THR A 46 7.29 -14.65 8.84
N ASP A 47 7.57 -15.69 8.06
CA ASP A 47 6.63 -16.79 7.82
C ASP A 47 6.17 -17.46 9.12
N ALA A 48 7.03 -17.49 10.14
CA ALA A 48 6.70 -18.02 11.46
C ALA A 48 5.63 -17.18 12.16
N ASP A 49 5.64 -15.85 12.01
CA ASP A 49 4.64 -14.95 12.57
C ASP A 49 3.25 -15.24 11.99
N TYR A 50 3.17 -15.49 10.69
CA TYR A 50 1.93 -15.89 10.01
C TYR A 50 1.46 -17.29 10.41
N LYS A 51 2.36 -18.27 10.47
CA LYS A 51 2.01 -19.63 10.93
C LYS A 51 1.45 -19.61 12.36
N LYS A 52 2.04 -18.80 13.25
CA LYS A 52 1.61 -18.66 14.65
C LYS A 52 0.17 -18.17 14.79
N VAL A 53 -0.33 -17.41 13.82
CA VAL A 53 -1.72 -16.90 13.80
C VAL A 53 -2.65 -17.74 12.92
N GLY A 54 -2.21 -18.91 12.44
CA GLY A 54 -3.04 -19.87 11.71
C GLY A 54 -3.06 -19.72 10.19
N ALA A 55 -2.19 -18.89 9.60
CA ALA A 55 -2.04 -18.88 8.14
C ALA A 55 -1.28 -20.10 7.62
N LYS A 56 -1.67 -20.54 6.42
CA LYS A 56 -0.92 -21.51 5.61
C LYS A 56 0.13 -20.76 4.81
N ILE A 57 1.38 -21.20 4.88
CA ILE A 57 2.44 -20.68 4.02
C ILE A 57 2.50 -21.53 2.76
N VAL A 58 2.45 -20.90 1.60
CA VAL A 58 2.49 -21.56 0.28
C VAL A 58 3.69 -21.09 -0.51
N ALA A 59 4.25 -21.94 -1.37
CA ALA A 59 5.55 -21.68 -1.99
C ALA A 59 5.49 -20.62 -3.08
N THR A 60 4.39 -20.55 -3.84
CA THR A 60 4.31 -19.76 -5.07
C THR A 60 3.12 -18.82 -5.11
N ALA A 61 3.26 -17.71 -5.84
CA ALA A 61 2.14 -16.83 -6.16
C ALA A 61 1.05 -17.58 -6.95
N ALA A 62 1.44 -18.45 -7.88
CA ALA A 62 0.49 -19.24 -8.67
C ALA A 62 -0.44 -20.09 -7.79
N GLU A 63 0.08 -20.69 -6.72
CA GLU A 63 -0.75 -21.40 -5.72
C GLU A 63 -1.70 -20.47 -4.96
N ILE A 64 -1.25 -19.26 -4.61
CA ILE A 64 -2.12 -18.24 -3.99
C ILE A 64 -3.27 -17.89 -4.92
N PHE A 65 -2.97 -17.51 -6.16
CA PHE A 65 -3.99 -17.14 -7.12
C PHE A 65 -4.91 -18.33 -7.37
N ALA A 66 -4.42 -19.54 -7.64
CA ALA A 66 -5.24 -20.71 -7.98
C ALA A 66 -6.21 -21.19 -6.89
N ASN A 67 -5.85 -21.07 -5.60
CA ASN A 67 -6.55 -21.79 -4.53
C ASN A 67 -7.39 -20.93 -3.58
N ASN A 68 -7.47 -19.61 -3.81
CA ASN A 68 -8.20 -18.70 -2.93
C ASN A 68 -9.41 -18.06 -3.63
N ASP A 69 -10.43 -17.73 -2.83
CA ASP A 69 -11.66 -17.07 -3.27
C ASP A 69 -11.44 -15.55 -3.34
N MET A 70 -10.59 -15.00 -2.47
CA MET A 70 -10.25 -13.59 -2.41
C MET A 70 -8.74 -13.39 -2.39
N ILE A 71 -8.23 -12.45 -3.19
CA ILE A 71 -6.83 -12.02 -3.20
C ILE A 71 -6.73 -10.63 -2.61
N VAL A 72 -5.95 -10.49 -1.54
CA VAL A 72 -5.71 -9.21 -0.86
C VAL A 72 -4.27 -8.77 -1.15
N LYS A 73 -4.14 -7.60 -1.77
CA LYS A 73 -2.85 -6.99 -2.14
C LYS A 73 -2.74 -5.56 -1.63
N VAL A 74 -1.55 -4.99 -1.79
CA VAL A 74 -1.27 -3.56 -1.58
C VAL A 74 -1.34 -2.82 -2.91
N LYS A 75 -0.62 -3.26 -3.94
CA LYS A 75 -0.54 -2.55 -5.23
C LYS A 75 -1.38 -3.25 -6.29
N GLU A 76 -1.56 -2.55 -7.40
CA GLU A 76 -2.26 -3.07 -8.55
C GLU A 76 -1.56 -4.33 -9.08
N PRO A 77 -2.32 -5.34 -9.56
CA PRO A 77 -1.72 -6.55 -10.11
C PRO A 77 -0.88 -6.19 -11.34
N GLN A 78 0.33 -6.72 -11.42
CA GLN A 78 1.15 -6.56 -12.61
C GLN A 78 0.68 -7.51 -13.71
N LYS A 79 1.20 -7.35 -14.94
CA LYS A 79 0.85 -8.17 -16.11
C LYS A 79 1.05 -9.68 -15.93
N VAL A 80 1.85 -10.16 -14.98
CA VAL A 80 1.89 -11.62 -14.74
C VAL A 80 0.80 -12.08 -13.78
N GLU A 81 0.26 -11.19 -12.95
CA GLU A 81 -0.74 -11.50 -11.91
C GLU A 81 -2.16 -11.42 -12.47
N TRP A 82 -2.45 -10.46 -13.37
CA TRP A 82 -3.78 -10.31 -13.97
C TRP A 82 -4.23 -11.54 -14.81
N GLU A 83 -3.26 -12.35 -15.27
CA GLU A 83 -3.41 -13.54 -16.11
C GLU A 83 -3.68 -14.77 -15.24
N MET A 84 -3.40 -14.67 -13.94
CA MET A 84 -3.69 -15.70 -12.94
C MET A 84 -5.05 -15.50 -12.26
N LEU A 85 -5.69 -14.33 -12.44
CA LEU A 85 -7.01 -14.03 -11.90
C LEU A 85 -8.09 -14.85 -12.59
N ARG A 86 -9.13 -15.20 -11.82
CA ARG A 86 -10.27 -15.97 -12.31
C ARG A 86 -11.61 -15.26 -12.08
N GLU A 87 -12.62 -15.68 -12.84
CA GLU A 87 -13.98 -15.14 -12.82
C GLU A 87 -14.65 -15.29 -11.44
N ASP A 88 -14.30 -16.32 -10.67
CA ASP A 88 -14.85 -16.62 -9.34
C ASP A 88 -14.09 -15.94 -8.18
N GLN A 89 -13.17 -15.01 -8.47
CA GLN A 89 -12.33 -14.37 -7.46
C GLN A 89 -12.70 -12.93 -7.17
N ILE A 90 -12.53 -12.54 -5.91
CA ILE A 90 -12.49 -11.14 -5.48
C ILE A 90 -11.04 -10.68 -5.43
N LEU A 91 -10.71 -9.60 -6.14
CA LEU A 91 -9.43 -8.89 -5.98
C LEU A 91 -9.69 -7.63 -5.17
N PHE A 92 -9.01 -7.46 -4.04
CA PHE A 92 -9.13 -6.27 -3.20
C PHE A 92 -7.75 -5.64 -2.97
N THR A 93 -7.52 -4.48 -3.59
CA THR A 93 -6.21 -3.80 -3.61
C THR A 93 -6.34 -2.35 -4.11
N TYR A 94 -5.26 -1.56 -4.12
CA TYR A 94 -5.20 -0.33 -4.91
C TYR A 94 -5.10 -0.68 -6.41
N LEU A 95 -5.91 -0.06 -7.27
CA LEU A 95 -5.90 -0.37 -8.71
C LEU A 95 -5.41 0.80 -9.58
N HIS A 96 -5.84 2.01 -9.26
CA HIS A 96 -5.61 3.23 -10.03
C HIS A 96 -5.93 3.02 -11.53
N LEU A 97 -7.13 2.53 -11.83
CA LEU A 97 -7.52 2.11 -13.19
C LEU A 97 -7.54 3.25 -14.22
N ALA A 98 -7.92 4.47 -13.80
CA ALA A 98 -8.11 5.60 -14.72
C ALA A 98 -6.87 5.90 -15.61
N PRO A 99 -5.63 5.92 -15.08
CA PRO A 99 -4.42 6.07 -15.89
C PRO A 99 -3.89 4.77 -16.53
N ASP A 100 -4.50 3.61 -16.30
CA ASP A 100 -3.96 2.30 -16.71
C ASP A 100 -5.00 1.46 -17.52
N PRO A 101 -5.13 1.73 -18.83
CA PRO A 101 -6.09 1.04 -19.67
C PRO A 101 -5.71 -0.43 -19.93
N GLU A 102 -4.43 -0.78 -19.87
CA GLU A 102 -4.02 -2.17 -20.02
C GLU A 102 -4.52 -2.97 -18.83
N GLN A 103 -4.25 -2.51 -17.61
CA GLN A 103 -4.70 -3.20 -16.39
C GLN A 103 -6.20 -3.39 -16.40
N THR A 104 -6.94 -2.35 -16.78
CA THR A 104 -8.39 -2.39 -16.93
C THR A 104 -8.84 -3.51 -17.88
N ARG A 105 -8.19 -3.65 -19.05
CA ARG A 105 -8.50 -4.75 -20.00
C ARG A 105 -8.17 -6.13 -19.42
N GLY A 106 -7.06 -6.27 -18.71
CA GLY A 106 -6.69 -7.53 -18.06
C GLY A 106 -7.71 -7.97 -17.01
N LEU A 107 -8.18 -7.04 -16.17
CA LEU A 107 -9.23 -7.32 -15.19
C LEU A 107 -10.58 -7.65 -15.84
N LEU A 108 -10.94 -6.96 -16.93
CA LEU A 108 -12.15 -7.28 -17.69
C LEU A 108 -12.06 -8.69 -18.32
N ALA A 109 -10.89 -9.07 -18.82
CA ALA A 109 -10.65 -10.39 -19.41
C ALA A 109 -10.71 -11.52 -18.38
N SER A 110 -10.19 -11.30 -17.16
CA SER A 110 -10.29 -12.28 -16.07
C SER A 110 -11.70 -12.39 -15.49
N LYS A 111 -12.53 -11.35 -15.67
CA LYS A 111 -13.88 -11.20 -15.13
C LYS A 111 -13.97 -11.30 -13.60
N CYS A 112 -12.85 -11.15 -12.90
CA CYS A 112 -12.86 -11.14 -11.44
C CYS A 112 -13.65 -9.95 -10.90
N ALA A 113 -14.18 -10.07 -9.68
CA ALA A 113 -14.72 -8.94 -8.94
C ALA A 113 -13.57 -8.10 -8.37
N ALA A 114 -13.15 -7.04 -9.07
CA ALA A 114 -12.08 -6.15 -8.63
C ALA A 114 -12.62 -4.95 -7.86
N ILE A 115 -12.24 -4.82 -6.59
CA ILE A 115 -12.62 -3.73 -5.69
C ILE A 115 -11.37 -2.89 -5.42
N ALA A 116 -11.44 -1.59 -5.76
CA ALA A 116 -10.32 -0.67 -5.59
C ALA A 116 -10.37 0.02 -4.22
N TYR A 117 -9.29 -0.04 -3.44
CA TYR A 117 -9.22 0.64 -2.15
C TYR A 117 -9.50 2.14 -2.27
N GLU A 118 -8.96 2.80 -3.29
CA GLU A 118 -9.05 4.24 -3.49
C GLU A 118 -10.43 4.73 -3.94
N THR A 119 -11.40 3.84 -4.17
CA THR A 119 -12.77 4.20 -4.56
C THR A 119 -13.83 3.74 -3.55
N VAL A 120 -13.44 2.99 -2.52
CA VAL A 120 -14.34 2.71 -1.38
C VAL A 120 -14.65 4.01 -0.66
N THR A 121 -15.94 4.33 -0.54
CA THR A 121 -16.42 5.54 0.12
C THR A 121 -17.25 5.22 1.36
N ASP A 122 -17.20 6.10 2.35
CA ASP A 122 -18.14 6.09 3.48
C ASP A 122 -19.43 6.87 3.16
N ASP A 123 -20.39 6.87 4.09
CA ASP A 123 -21.67 7.59 3.96
C ASP A 123 -21.53 9.11 3.79
N ARG A 124 -20.35 9.66 4.10
CA ARG A 124 -19.99 11.08 3.96
C ARG A 124 -19.13 11.33 2.72
N LYS A 125 -18.98 10.34 1.82
CA LYS A 125 -18.15 10.36 0.61
C LYS A 125 -16.64 10.50 0.90
N GLY A 126 -16.20 10.24 2.13
CA GLY A 126 -14.79 10.12 2.48
C GLY A 126 -14.18 8.85 1.88
N LEU A 127 -12.85 8.83 1.71
CA LEU A 127 -12.09 7.67 1.21
C LEU A 127 -11.29 7.02 2.35
N PRO A 128 -11.92 6.19 3.20
CA PRO A 128 -11.31 5.72 4.45
C PRO A 128 -10.08 4.83 4.22
N LEU A 129 -10.02 4.11 3.10
CA LEU A 129 -8.89 3.23 2.80
C LEU A 129 -7.71 4.00 2.17
N LEU A 130 -7.98 5.15 1.53
CA LEU A 130 -6.96 6.04 0.96
C LEU A 130 -6.39 7.03 2.00
N ALA A 131 -7.19 7.44 2.98
CA ALA A 131 -6.80 8.46 3.94
C ALA A 131 -5.49 8.12 4.69
N PRO A 132 -5.27 6.90 5.25
CA PRO A 132 -4.03 6.57 5.94
C PRO A 132 -2.79 6.71 5.05
N MET A 133 -2.89 6.30 3.78
CA MET A 133 -1.78 6.43 2.83
C MET A 133 -1.53 7.90 2.46
N SER A 134 -2.59 8.70 2.38
CA SER A 134 -2.48 10.15 2.16
C SER A 134 -1.79 10.86 3.34
N GLU A 135 -2.05 10.43 4.57
CA GLU A 135 -1.36 10.97 5.75
C GLU A 135 0.14 10.65 5.69
N VAL A 136 0.49 9.37 5.46
CA VAL A 136 1.89 8.93 5.33
C VAL A 136 2.60 9.69 4.22
N ALA A 137 1.99 9.81 3.04
CA ALA A 137 2.57 10.53 1.90
C ALA A 137 2.84 12.00 2.22
N GLY A 138 1.87 12.69 2.84
CA GLY A 138 2.02 14.09 3.23
C GLY A 138 3.18 14.30 4.22
N ARG A 139 3.34 13.39 5.19
CA ARG A 139 4.44 13.50 6.17
C ARG A 139 5.80 13.18 5.57
N ILE A 140 5.89 12.12 4.76
CA ILE A 140 7.14 11.74 4.08
C ILE A 140 7.60 12.83 3.11
N ALA A 141 6.68 13.53 2.45
CA ALA A 141 7.02 14.61 1.52
C ALA A 141 7.92 15.68 2.17
N VAL A 142 7.70 15.99 3.45
CA VAL A 142 8.51 16.97 4.19
C VAL A 142 9.90 16.43 4.51
N PHE A 143 10.02 15.17 4.93
CA PHE A 143 11.33 14.55 5.16
C PHE A 143 12.14 14.44 3.86
N SER A 144 11.47 14.05 2.77
CA SER A 144 12.10 14.00 1.45
C SER A 144 12.53 15.40 0.97
N ALA A 145 11.71 16.43 1.20
CA ALA A 145 12.11 17.82 0.93
C ALA A 145 13.33 18.24 1.75
N ALA A 146 13.36 17.93 3.05
CA ALA A 146 14.50 18.25 3.91
C ALA A 146 15.77 17.55 3.44
N GLU A 147 15.70 16.27 3.07
CA GLU A 147 16.84 15.51 2.55
C GLU A 147 17.34 16.04 1.21
N THR A 148 16.43 16.32 0.28
CA THR A 148 16.77 16.79 -1.08
C THR A 148 17.29 18.23 -1.10
N LEU A 149 16.99 19.04 -0.08
CA LEU A 149 17.56 20.39 0.06
C LEU A 149 19.05 20.38 0.47
N LEU A 150 19.57 19.28 1.02
CA LEU A 150 20.96 19.20 1.49
C LEU A 150 21.95 19.22 0.32
N LYS A 151 23.08 19.91 0.52
CA LYS A 151 24.05 20.16 -0.56
C LYS A 151 24.67 18.87 -1.11
N HIS A 152 24.95 17.90 -0.24
CA HIS A 152 25.52 16.61 -0.64
C HIS A 152 24.55 15.74 -1.45
N ASN A 153 23.24 16.03 -1.38
CA ASN A 153 22.21 15.41 -2.22
C ASN A 153 21.93 16.23 -3.50
N GLY A 154 22.77 17.22 -3.82
CA GLY A 154 22.61 18.10 -4.99
C GLY A 154 21.65 19.27 -4.80
N GLY A 155 21.10 19.44 -3.60
CA GLY A 155 20.16 20.51 -3.26
C GLY A 155 20.80 21.89 -3.13
N MET A 156 19.97 22.83 -2.69
CA MET A 156 20.38 24.23 -2.48
C MET A 156 21.36 24.42 -1.31
N GLY A 157 21.54 23.41 -0.45
CA GLY A 157 22.31 23.52 0.79
C GLY A 157 21.55 24.23 1.90
N LEU A 158 20.21 24.10 1.89
CA LEU A 158 19.35 24.78 2.85
C LEU A 158 18.95 23.80 3.96
N LEU A 159 19.19 24.19 5.22
CA LEU A 159 18.69 23.46 6.38
C LEU A 159 17.20 23.78 6.54
N PHE A 160 16.35 22.77 6.43
CA PHE A 160 14.89 22.95 6.39
C PHE A 160 14.36 23.79 7.57
N CYS A 161 14.83 23.51 8.78
CA CYS A 161 14.39 24.15 10.02
C CYS A 161 15.10 25.48 10.37
N GLY A 162 16.15 25.85 9.62
CA GLY A 162 17.01 26.97 10.01
C GLY A 162 17.68 26.77 11.39
N VAL A 163 18.21 27.85 11.96
CA VAL A 163 18.79 27.94 13.30
C VAL A 163 18.63 29.37 13.83
N PRO A 164 18.81 29.66 15.13
CA PRO A 164 18.79 31.04 15.62
C PRO A 164 19.72 31.95 14.80
N GLY A 165 19.15 33.01 14.22
CA GLY A 165 19.86 33.95 13.34
C GLY A 165 19.85 33.60 11.85
N VAL A 166 19.30 32.46 11.44
CA VAL A 166 19.20 32.02 10.03
C VAL A 166 17.78 31.55 9.73
N ALA A 167 17.16 32.11 8.69
CA ALA A 167 15.79 31.78 8.33
C ALA A 167 15.60 30.30 7.91
N PRO A 168 14.45 29.67 8.23
CA PRO A 168 14.09 28.34 7.78
C PRO A 168 13.69 28.32 6.29
N ALA A 169 13.42 27.12 5.77
CA ALA A 169 12.86 26.92 4.43
C ALA A 169 11.47 27.59 4.31
N ARG A 170 11.19 28.18 3.14
CA ARG A 170 9.83 28.60 2.79
C ARG A 170 9.10 27.46 2.09
N VAL A 171 8.00 27.01 2.68
CA VAL A 171 7.22 25.87 2.17
C VAL A 171 5.89 26.35 1.62
N LEU A 172 5.56 25.99 0.38
CA LEU A 172 4.25 26.19 -0.24
C LEU A 172 3.60 24.82 -0.46
N VAL A 173 2.42 24.64 0.13
CA VAL A 173 1.61 23.42 -0.07
C VAL A 173 0.44 23.75 -0.98
N LEU A 174 0.37 23.12 -2.15
CA LEU A 174 -0.72 23.29 -3.10
C LEU A 174 -1.76 22.16 -2.92
N GLY A 175 -2.86 22.49 -2.26
CA GLY A 175 -3.98 21.58 -1.98
C GLY A 175 -4.21 21.36 -0.48
N GLY A 176 -5.43 21.62 0.00
CA GLY A 176 -5.80 21.54 1.43
C GLY A 176 -6.39 20.20 1.88
N GLY A 177 -6.21 19.12 1.10
CA GLY A 177 -6.69 17.78 1.44
C GLY A 177 -5.84 17.08 2.51
N VAL A 178 -6.08 15.79 2.74
CA VAL A 178 -5.39 14.98 3.76
C VAL A 178 -3.85 15.03 3.60
N VAL A 179 -3.36 14.89 2.37
CA VAL A 179 -1.92 14.96 2.05
C VAL A 179 -1.35 16.33 2.43
N GLY A 180 -1.96 17.40 1.92
CA GLY A 180 -1.47 18.76 2.12
C GLY A 180 -1.54 19.22 3.57
N LEU A 181 -2.59 18.85 4.30
CA LEU A 181 -2.69 19.13 5.73
C LEU A 181 -1.57 18.43 6.53
N ASN A 182 -1.27 17.17 6.22
CA ASN A 182 -0.18 16.46 6.89
C ASN A 182 1.19 17.02 6.51
N ALA A 183 1.39 17.41 5.25
CA ALA A 183 2.60 18.09 4.81
C ALA A 183 2.79 19.43 5.53
N ALA A 184 1.75 20.27 5.58
CA ALA A 184 1.80 21.55 6.28
C ALA A 184 2.09 21.38 7.78
N ARG A 185 1.45 20.40 8.44
CA ARG A 185 1.70 20.08 9.86
C ARG A 185 3.14 19.64 10.11
N MET A 186 3.70 18.79 9.25
CA MET A 186 5.10 18.37 9.39
C MET A 186 6.09 19.48 9.10
N ALA A 187 5.83 20.30 8.07
CA ALA A 187 6.66 21.45 7.77
C ALA A 187 6.72 22.40 8.97
N MET A 188 5.56 22.83 9.49
CA MET A 188 5.46 23.68 10.68
C MET A 188 6.11 23.07 11.92
N GLY A 189 6.08 21.74 12.07
CA GLY A 189 6.68 21.05 13.21
C GLY A 189 8.19 21.04 13.19
N LEU A 190 8.82 21.18 12.02
CA LEU A 190 10.28 21.21 11.87
C LEU A 190 10.84 22.63 12.02
N GLY A 191 10.07 23.67 11.77
CA GLY A 191 10.48 25.08 11.85
C GLY A 191 9.88 25.90 10.72
#